data_AF-A0A1H8MYK4-F1
#
_entry.id   AF-A0A1H8MYK4-F1
#
_cell.length_a   1.000
_cell.length_b   1.000
_cell.length_c   1.000
_cell.angle_alpha   90.00
_cell.angle_beta   90.00
_cell.angle_gamma   90.00
#
_symmetry.space_group_name_H-M   'P 1'
#
loop_
_entity.id
_entity.type
_entity.pdbx_description
1 polymer ?
#
loop_
_entity_poly.entity_id
_entity_poly.type
_entity_poly.pdbx_seq_one_letter_code
_entity_poly.pdbx_strand_id
1 'polypeptide(L)'
;MSTAAKNRFQKINITTIVLLFVLILAGGVVRSSGSGMGCPDWPKCFGRYIPPTDISDLPKDYKQKYVAKRVEKNQRFAKTLDVFGYSDLAKRIREDRSILVPEEFNAGKTWTEYVNRLIGALSGFLLLLSVVFSFSYWKTDKRIAILSIFNLVLVGFQAWLGSIVVSTNLVAWIVTVHMLLALAILAICVYTYHVARISGKNTSGSSPLVYIITLAALFVSTLQIAFGTEVREKIDAVANHFQGGYRKDWIANAGEIFQHHRDIAILVLILNVALFVLIRRGFNRHSIQQQLMSFTFLMITLQIVTGILLSYLALPPVAQAAHIVLASLIFGAQFYLLLNLFQGVNGREVSR
;
A
#
# COMPACT_ATOMS: atom_id res chain seq x y z
N MET A 1 12.74 -30.95 9.61
CA MET A 1 11.79 -29.96 10.18
C MET A 1 10.37 -30.39 9.89
N SER A 2 9.48 -30.31 10.87
CA SER A 2 8.15 -30.94 10.83
C SER A 2 7.17 -30.21 9.91
N THR A 3 6.21 -30.95 9.35
CA THR A 3 5.03 -30.45 8.62
C THR A 3 4.30 -29.33 9.38
N ALA A 4 4.34 -29.37 10.72
CA ALA A 4 3.77 -28.35 11.57
C ALA A 4 4.41 -26.96 11.38
N ALA A 5 5.74 -26.87 11.19
CA ALA A 5 6.43 -25.59 10.99
C ALA A 5 6.04 -24.95 9.63
N LYS A 6 5.92 -25.78 8.58
CA LYS A 6 5.43 -25.35 7.26
C LYS A 6 3.99 -24.84 7.33
N ASN A 7 3.13 -25.55 8.04
CA ASN A 7 1.74 -25.12 8.25
C ASN A 7 1.65 -23.81 9.07
N ARG A 8 2.50 -23.63 10.08
CA ARG A 8 2.59 -22.38 10.84
C ARG A 8 3.02 -21.21 9.95
N PHE A 9 4.05 -21.41 9.10
CA PHE A 9 4.47 -20.39 8.12
C PHE A 9 3.29 -19.97 7.22
N GLN A 10 2.58 -20.92 6.62
CA GLN A 10 1.45 -20.62 5.74
C GLN A 10 0.36 -19.81 6.46
N LYS A 11 0.00 -20.20 7.69
CA LYS A 11 -1.01 -19.51 8.51
C LYS A 11 -0.57 -18.08 8.88
N ILE A 12 0.66 -17.92 9.37
CA ILE A 12 1.18 -16.60 9.74
C ILE A 12 1.25 -15.71 8.52
N ASN A 13 1.76 -16.21 7.38
CA ASN A 13 1.91 -15.43 6.17
C ASN A 13 0.54 -14.97 5.61
N ILE A 14 -0.48 -15.84 5.56
CA ILE A 14 -1.82 -15.39 5.14
C ILE A 14 -2.43 -14.39 6.12
N THR A 15 -2.22 -14.56 7.43
CA THR A 15 -2.64 -13.56 8.44
C THR A 15 -1.92 -12.23 8.20
N THR A 16 -0.63 -12.23 7.89
CA THR A 16 0.13 -11.03 7.53
C THR A 16 -0.44 -10.37 6.28
N ILE A 17 -0.75 -11.12 5.22
CA ILE A 17 -1.35 -10.57 3.99
C ILE A 17 -2.67 -9.86 4.30
N VAL A 18 -3.56 -10.48 5.08
CA VAL A 18 -4.83 -9.87 5.50
C VAL A 18 -4.57 -8.60 6.32
N LEU A 19 -3.63 -8.66 7.27
CA LEU A 19 -3.29 -7.50 8.10
C LEU A 19 -2.68 -6.35 7.29
N LEU A 20 -1.91 -6.63 6.23
CA LEU A 20 -1.38 -5.62 5.33
C LEU A 20 -2.52 -4.90 4.56
N PHE A 21 -3.58 -5.59 4.14
CA PHE A 21 -4.75 -4.93 3.57
C PHE A 21 -5.47 -4.04 4.59
N VAL A 22 -5.60 -4.52 5.84
CA VAL A 22 -6.14 -3.71 6.95
C VAL A 22 -5.26 -2.48 7.22
N LEU A 23 -3.94 -2.63 7.16
CA LEU A 23 -2.99 -1.53 7.32
C LEU A 23 -3.10 -0.50 6.18
N ILE A 24 -3.24 -0.95 4.93
CA ILE A 24 -3.46 -0.07 3.78
C ILE A 24 -4.77 0.71 3.95
N LEU A 25 -5.85 0.04 4.38
CA LEU A 25 -7.12 0.69 4.69
C LEU A 25 -6.97 1.73 5.81
N ALA A 26 -6.33 1.36 6.93
CA ALA A 26 -6.08 2.25 8.06
C ALA A 26 -5.24 3.47 7.63
N GLY A 27 -4.21 3.29 6.80
CA GLY A 27 -3.43 4.37 6.21
C GLY A 27 -4.27 5.28 5.30
N GLY A 28 -5.16 4.68 4.50
CA GLY A 28 -6.13 5.42 3.68
C GLY A 28 -7.07 6.27 4.53
N VAL A 29 -7.57 5.76 5.65
CA VAL A 29 -8.40 6.50 6.62
C VAL A 29 -7.59 7.62 7.27
N VAL A 30 -6.35 7.35 7.71
CA VAL A 30 -5.46 8.37 8.30
C VAL A 30 -5.25 9.53 7.33
N ARG A 31 -5.01 9.24 6.05
CA ARG A 31 -4.82 10.27 5.02
C ARG A 31 -6.12 11.01 4.72
N SER A 32 -7.24 10.32 4.50
CA SER A 32 -8.50 10.94 4.07
C SER A 32 -9.19 11.75 5.17
N SER A 33 -8.95 11.42 6.45
CA SER A 33 -9.42 12.18 7.62
C SER A 33 -8.51 13.34 8.02
N GLY A 34 -7.33 13.49 7.39
CA GLY A 34 -6.34 14.48 7.81
C GLY A 34 -5.72 14.17 9.18
N SER A 35 -5.66 12.88 9.55
CA SER A 35 -5.10 12.41 10.83
C SER A 35 -3.61 12.10 10.77
N GLY A 36 -2.96 12.23 9.60
CA GLY A 36 -1.56 11.81 9.38
C GLY A 36 -0.49 12.56 10.17
N MET A 37 -0.87 13.56 10.97
CA MET A 37 0.02 14.30 11.88
C MET A 37 -0.56 14.39 13.30
N GLY A 38 -1.58 13.60 13.62
CA GLY A 38 -2.19 13.54 14.94
C GLY A 38 -1.29 12.95 16.02
N CYS A 39 -0.22 12.22 15.67
CA CYS A 39 0.73 11.63 16.60
C CYS A 39 2.19 12.00 16.25
N PRO A 40 2.86 12.84 17.06
CA PRO A 40 4.19 13.37 16.71
C PRO A 40 5.33 12.37 16.90
N ASP A 41 5.10 11.31 17.68
CA ASP A 41 6.12 10.40 18.16
C ASP A 41 5.73 8.93 17.92
N TRP A 42 6.71 8.03 17.99
CA TRP A 42 6.51 6.58 18.03
C TRP A 42 7.72 5.94 18.72
N PRO A 43 7.58 4.92 19.60
CA PRO A 43 6.39 4.09 19.90
C PRO A 43 5.36 4.71 20.86
N LYS A 44 5.70 5.85 21.47
CA LYS A 44 4.80 6.65 22.30
C LYS A 44 4.11 7.71 21.45
N CYS A 45 2.92 8.15 21.84
CA CYS A 45 2.23 9.30 21.29
C CYS A 45 2.17 10.42 22.34
N PHE A 46 2.66 11.62 22.02
CA PHE A 46 2.80 12.70 23.00
C PHE A 46 3.57 12.27 24.27
N GLY A 47 4.61 11.45 24.10
CA GLY A 47 5.40 10.92 25.22
C GLY A 47 4.70 9.85 26.09
N ARG A 48 3.48 9.41 25.74
CA ARG A 48 2.71 8.39 26.47
C ARG A 48 2.45 7.14 25.61
N TYR A 49 2.32 5.97 26.22
CA TYR A 49 1.93 4.74 25.49
C TYR A 49 0.42 4.68 25.23
N ILE A 50 -0.37 5.27 26.11
CA ILE A 50 -1.80 5.51 25.90
C ILE A 50 -1.91 6.98 25.47
N PRO A 51 -2.33 7.27 24.22
CA PRO A 51 -2.45 8.64 23.75
C PRO A 51 -3.41 9.47 24.62
N PRO A 52 -3.14 10.78 24.77
CA PRO A 52 -4.03 11.68 25.50
C PRO A 52 -5.41 11.76 24.84
N THR A 53 -6.42 12.06 25.65
CA THR A 53 -7.81 12.24 25.19
C THR A 53 -8.24 13.70 25.29
N ASP A 54 -7.53 14.52 26.06
CA ASP A 54 -7.81 15.94 26.21
C ASP A 54 -6.55 16.79 26.05
N ILE A 55 -6.72 18.04 25.64
CA ILE A 55 -5.60 18.99 25.48
C ILE A 55 -4.92 19.31 26.82
N SER A 56 -5.66 19.23 27.93
CA SER A 56 -5.13 19.44 29.29
C SER A 56 -4.12 18.37 29.71
N ASP A 57 -4.08 17.22 29.04
CA ASP A 57 -3.08 16.17 29.27
C ASP A 57 -1.68 16.51 28.73
N LEU A 58 -1.59 17.60 27.93
CA LEU A 58 -0.40 18.03 27.22
C LEU A 58 0.31 19.20 27.93
N PRO A 59 1.65 19.23 27.88
CA PRO A 59 2.39 20.38 28.39
C PRO A 59 2.16 21.60 27.48
N LYS A 60 2.25 22.81 28.05
CA LYS A 60 1.95 24.05 27.31
C LYS A 60 2.85 24.30 26.10
N ASP A 61 4.05 23.74 26.10
CA ASP A 61 5.09 23.89 25.07
C ASP A 61 5.08 22.77 24.01
N TYR A 62 4.03 21.94 23.98
CA TYR A 62 3.99 20.75 23.12
C TYR A 62 4.16 21.12 21.63
N LYS A 63 3.55 22.21 21.17
CA LYS A 63 3.61 22.67 19.77
C LYS A 63 5.05 22.95 19.35
N GLN A 64 5.78 23.74 20.14
CA GLN A 64 7.16 24.12 19.88
C GLN A 64 8.07 22.89 19.86
N LYS A 65 7.90 22.00 20.83
CA LYS A 65 8.68 20.76 20.94
C LYS A 65 8.53 19.87 19.72
N TYR A 66 7.31 19.67 19.22
CA TYR A 66 7.08 18.77 18.08
C TYR A 66 7.46 19.40 16.74
N VAL A 67 7.28 20.71 16.57
CA VAL A 67 7.81 21.42 15.40
C VAL A 67 9.34 21.32 15.37
N ALA A 68 10.02 21.56 16.50
CA ALA A 68 11.48 21.41 16.58
C ALA A 68 11.94 20.00 16.19
N LYS A 69 11.26 18.96 16.70
CA LYS A 69 11.54 17.56 16.35
C LYS A 69 11.33 17.27 14.86
N ARG A 70 10.26 17.82 14.26
CA ARG A 70 9.95 17.68 12.83
C ARG A 70 11.04 18.33 11.98
N VAL A 71 11.46 19.54 12.33
CA VAL A 71 12.54 20.29 11.65
C VAL A 71 13.85 19.51 11.72
N GLU A 72 14.26 19.06 12.91
CA GLU A 72 15.50 18.30 13.07
C GLU A 72 15.51 17.03 12.21
N LYS A 73 14.40 16.30 12.19
CA LYS A 73 14.25 15.09 11.40
C LYS A 73 14.34 15.35 9.90
N ASN A 74 13.67 16.40 9.41
CA ASN A 74 13.73 16.79 8.00
C ASN A 74 15.13 17.26 7.61
N GLN A 75 15.87 17.94 8.50
CA GLN A 75 17.27 18.30 8.26
C GLN A 75 18.17 17.06 8.10
N ARG A 76 18.01 16.04 8.95
CA ARG A 76 18.74 14.77 8.81
C ARG A 76 18.41 14.05 7.50
N PHE A 77 17.13 14.07 7.11
CA PHE A 77 16.70 13.50 5.84
C PHE A 77 17.27 14.27 4.63
N ALA A 78 17.21 15.61 4.65
CA ALA A 78 17.79 16.46 3.61
C ALA A 78 19.31 16.22 3.47
N LYS A 79 20.04 16.06 4.58
CA LYS A 79 21.47 15.69 4.53
C LYS A 79 21.70 14.33 3.86
N THR A 80 20.81 13.37 4.10
CA THR A 80 20.87 12.06 3.45
C THR A 80 20.67 12.20 1.94
N LEU A 81 19.70 13.00 1.52
CA LEU A 81 19.44 13.29 0.11
C LEU A 81 20.62 13.96 -0.60
N ASP A 82 21.29 14.91 0.05
CA ASP A 82 22.50 15.55 -0.50
C ASP A 82 23.60 14.49 -0.78
N VAL A 83 23.80 13.54 0.13
CA VAL A 83 24.80 12.46 -0.03
C VAL A 83 24.50 11.59 -1.24
N PHE A 84 23.21 11.38 -1.56
CA PHE A 84 22.77 10.62 -2.73
C PHE A 84 22.63 11.48 -4.01
N GLY A 85 23.05 12.76 -3.98
CA GLY A 85 23.02 13.65 -5.14
C GLY A 85 21.67 14.31 -5.43
N TYR A 86 20.71 14.24 -4.51
CA TYR A 86 19.38 14.86 -4.64
C TYR A 86 19.31 16.25 -3.97
N SER A 87 20.30 17.12 -4.25
CA SER A 87 20.47 18.40 -3.56
C SER A 87 19.28 19.36 -3.75
N ASP A 88 18.65 19.37 -4.92
CA ASP A 88 17.46 20.21 -5.18
C ASP A 88 16.27 19.78 -4.33
N LEU A 89 16.08 18.48 -4.14
CA LEU A 89 15.02 17.94 -3.30
C LEU A 89 15.31 18.22 -1.82
N ALA A 90 16.57 18.07 -1.41
CA ALA A 90 17.02 18.44 -0.07
C ALA A 90 16.75 19.92 0.23
N LYS A 91 17.03 20.81 -0.73
CA LYS A 91 16.73 22.24 -0.64
C LYS A 91 15.23 22.50 -0.46
N ARG A 92 14.37 21.90 -1.29
CA ARG A 92 12.90 22.03 -1.16
C ARG A 92 12.40 21.64 0.22
N ILE A 93 12.91 20.55 0.80
CA ILE A 93 12.51 20.08 2.14
C ILE A 93 12.97 21.05 3.25
N ARG A 94 14.13 21.69 3.09
CA ARG A 94 14.64 22.68 4.04
C ARG A 94 13.88 24.00 4.00
N GLU A 95 13.43 24.39 2.81
CA GLU A 95 12.75 25.66 2.55
C GLU A 95 11.23 25.59 2.74
N ASP A 96 10.67 24.38 2.81
CA ASP A 96 9.24 24.18 3.09
C ASP A 96 8.87 24.78 4.45
N ARG A 97 8.06 25.84 4.43
CA ARG A 97 7.58 26.53 5.64
C ARG A 97 6.37 25.85 6.26
N SER A 98 5.67 24.97 5.52
CA SER A 98 4.48 24.28 6.02
C SER A 98 4.80 23.35 7.20
N ILE A 99 6.02 22.81 7.25
CA ILE A 99 6.48 21.97 8.37
C ILE A 99 6.59 22.74 9.70
N LEU A 100 6.68 24.07 9.65
CA LEU A 100 6.79 24.93 10.83
C LEU A 100 5.42 25.22 11.47
N VAL A 101 4.34 24.94 10.76
CA VAL A 101 2.97 25.11 11.27
C VAL A 101 2.66 23.94 12.21
N PRO A 102 2.41 24.20 13.51
CA PRO A 102 2.03 23.15 14.44
C PRO A 102 0.59 22.71 14.17
N GLU A 103 0.33 21.40 14.30
CA GLU A 103 -1.02 20.87 14.28
C GLU A 103 -1.70 21.08 15.64
N GLU A 104 -2.98 21.47 15.60
CA GLU A 104 -3.81 21.53 16.80
C GLU A 104 -4.12 20.13 17.32
N PHE A 105 -4.18 19.99 18.65
CA PHE A 105 -4.50 18.70 19.24
C PHE A 105 -5.95 18.31 18.93
N ASN A 106 -6.14 17.08 18.48
CA ASN A 106 -7.45 16.48 18.30
C ASN A 106 -7.39 14.99 18.64
N ALA A 107 -8.09 14.58 19.70
CA ALA A 107 -8.06 13.21 20.19
C ALA A 107 -8.43 12.18 19.10
N GLY A 108 -9.46 12.46 18.29
CA GLY A 108 -9.88 11.56 17.22
C GLY A 108 -8.78 11.33 16.18
N LYS A 109 -8.12 12.41 15.73
CA LYS A 109 -6.99 12.31 14.79
C LYS A 109 -5.79 11.57 15.41
N THR A 110 -5.46 11.88 16.65
CA THR A 110 -4.37 11.24 17.40
C THR A 110 -4.58 9.73 17.51
N TRP A 111 -5.76 9.28 17.93
CA TRP A 111 -6.07 7.86 18.05
C TRP A 111 -6.14 7.16 16.69
N THR A 112 -6.70 7.81 15.67
CA THR A 112 -6.74 7.27 14.30
C THR A 112 -5.33 6.96 13.79
N GLU A 113 -4.38 7.88 13.98
CA GLU A 113 -2.99 7.66 13.60
C GLU A 113 -2.29 6.61 14.46
N TYR A 114 -2.50 6.64 15.78
CA TYR A 114 -1.87 5.70 16.71
C TYR A 114 -2.29 4.25 16.44
N VAL A 115 -3.57 3.99 16.17
CA VAL A 115 -4.08 2.67 15.79
C VAL A 115 -3.45 2.18 14.50
N ASN A 116 -3.32 3.04 13.49
CA ASN A 116 -2.61 2.70 12.25
C ASN A 116 -1.15 2.30 12.51
N ARG A 117 -0.44 3.02 13.38
CA ARG A 117 0.95 2.68 13.77
C ARG A 117 1.03 1.36 14.55
N LEU A 118 0.06 1.05 15.42
CA LEU A 118 -0.03 -0.24 16.11
C LEU A 118 -0.25 -1.41 15.15
N ILE A 119 -1.14 -1.27 14.17
CA ILE A 119 -1.36 -2.29 13.12
C ILE A 119 -0.06 -2.50 12.32
N GLY A 120 0.68 -1.42 12.03
CA GLY A 120 1.99 -1.48 11.39
C GLY A 120 3.02 -2.27 12.21
N ALA A 121 3.10 -2.02 13.52
CA ALA A 121 3.99 -2.76 14.42
C ALA A 121 3.61 -4.24 14.52
N LEU A 122 2.31 -4.56 14.62
CA LEU A 122 1.82 -5.92 14.62
C LEU A 122 2.19 -6.65 13.32
N SER A 123 2.08 -5.98 12.17
CA SER A 123 2.52 -6.52 10.87
C SER A 123 4.02 -6.83 10.86
N GLY A 124 4.84 -5.97 11.47
CA GLY A 124 6.28 -6.21 11.64
C GLY A 124 6.58 -7.45 12.48
N PHE A 125 5.88 -7.65 13.60
CA PHE A 125 6.02 -8.88 14.41
C PHE A 125 5.61 -10.14 13.65
N LEU A 126 4.52 -10.10 12.89
CA LEU A 126 4.10 -11.23 12.07
C LEU A 126 5.11 -11.54 10.96
N LEU A 127 5.73 -10.52 10.34
CA LEU A 127 6.80 -10.71 9.37
C LEU A 127 8.05 -11.34 9.99
N LEU A 128 8.41 -10.94 11.22
CA LEU A 128 9.50 -11.57 11.97
C LEU A 128 9.21 -13.06 12.22
N LEU A 129 7.98 -13.39 12.63
CA LEU A 129 7.57 -14.78 12.80
C LEU A 129 7.57 -15.55 11.46
N SER A 130 7.14 -14.93 10.37
CA SER A 130 7.26 -15.49 9.02
C SER A 130 8.71 -15.83 8.68
N VAL A 131 9.69 -14.96 9.00
CA VAL A 131 11.12 -15.27 8.83
C VAL A 131 11.51 -16.50 9.63
N VAL A 132 11.17 -16.58 10.92
CA VAL A 132 11.52 -17.72 11.78
C VAL A 132 11.00 -19.04 11.19
N PHE A 133 9.72 -19.09 10.79
CA PHE A 133 9.14 -20.32 10.24
C PHE A 133 9.52 -20.58 8.78
N SER A 134 9.97 -19.57 8.02
CA SER A 134 10.41 -19.72 6.63
C SER A 134 11.62 -20.64 6.48
N PHE A 135 12.49 -20.73 7.51
CA PHE A 135 13.64 -21.63 7.52
C PHE A 135 13.24 -23.11 7.42
N SER A 136 11.97 -23.45 7.71
CA SER A 136 11.43 -24.81 7.46
C SER A 136 11.46 -25.22 5.98
N TYR A 137 11.59 -24.24 5.08
CA TYR A 137 11.72 -24.45 3.63
C TYR A 137 13.17 -24.40 3.14
N TRP A 138 14.18 -24.20 4.00
CA TRP A 138 15.58 -24.01 3.57
C TRP A 138 16.16 -25.15 2.71
N LYS A 139 15.67 -26.38 2.91
CA LYS A 139 16.11 -27.55 2.13
C LYS A 139 15.26 -27.81 0.89
N THR A 140 14.02 -27.30 0.84
CA THR A 140 13.09 -27.54 -0.28
C THR A 140 13.02 -26.36 -1.25
N ASP A 141 12.92 -25.14 -0.73
CA ASP A 141 12.91 -23.91 -1.52
C ASP A 141 13.46 -22.74 -0.70
N LYS A 142 14.75 -22.44 -0.88
CA LYS A 142 15.45 -21.37 -0.17
C LYS A 142 14.87 -19.98 -0.46
N ARG A 143 14.18 -19.79 -1.58
CA ARG A 143 13.61 -18.50 -1.97
C ARG A 143 12.62 -18.00 -0.92
N ILE A 144 11.85 -18.90 -0.30
CA ILE A 144 10.89 -18.55 0.76
C ILE A 144 11.62 -17.87 1.93
N ALA A 145 12.74 -18.43 2.38
CA ALA A 145 13.51 -17.87 3.50
C ALA A 145 14.23 -16.56 3.12
N ILE A 146 14.91 -16.53 1.96
CA ILE A 146 15.63 -15.35 1.49
C ILE A 146 14.67 -14.18 1.31
N LEU A 147 13.54 -14.40 0.64
CA LEU A 147 12.54 -13.35 0.42
C LEU A 147 11.85 -12.93 1.70
N SER A 148 11.61 -13.84 2.66
CA SER A 148 11.06 -13.45 3.97
C SER A 148 12.03 -12.53 4.73
N ILE A 149 13.33 -12.83 4.72
CA ILE A 149 14.37 -11.98 5.35
C ILE A 149 14.43 -10.63 4.65
N PHE A 150 14.47 -10.63 3.32
CA PHE A 150 14.46 -9.40 2.54
C PHE A 150 13.21 -8.55 2.83
N ASN A 151 12.03 -9.18 2.94
CA ASN A 151 10.80 -8.48 3.26
C ASN A 151 10.79 -7.87 4.66
N LEU A 152 11.46 -8.51 5.63
CA LEU A 152 11.66 -7.95 6.96
C LEU A 152 12.54 -6.69 6.92
N VAL A 153 13.55 -6.65 6.06
CA VAL A 153 14.35 -5.42 5.83
C VAL A 153 13.49 -4.34 5.16
N LEU A 154 12.71 -4.71 4.15
CA LEU A 154 11.83 -3.76 3.45
C LEU A 154 10.78 -3.16 4.38
N VAL A 155 10.19 -3.90 5.32
CA VAL A 155 9.23 -3.32 6.28
C VAL A 155 9.91 -2.35 7.25
N GLY A 156 11.18 -2.58 7.60
CA GLY A 156 11.99 -1.62 8.35
C GLY A 156 12.18 -0.30 7.58
N PHE A 157 12.51 -0.40 6.30
CA PHE A 157 12.62 0.76 5.41
C PHE A 157 11.26 1.45 5.20
N GLN A 158 10.18 0.69 5.08
CA GLN A 158 8.80 1.20 4.96
C GLN A 158 8.36 1.96 6.21
N ALA A 159 8.70 1.46 7.41
CA ALA A 159 8.42 2.13 8.66
C ALA A 159 9.20 3.45 8.79
N TRP A 160 10.49 3.44 8.40
CA TRP A 160 11.29 4.65 8.31
C TRP A 160 10.68 5.66 7.32
N LEU A 161 10.35 5.23 6.11
CA LEU A 161 9.77 6.06 5.06
C LEU A 161 8.41 6.64 5.48
N GLY A 162 7.54 5.84 6.11
CA GLY A 162 6.27 6.32 6.67
C GLY A 162 6.47 7.40 7.74
N SER A 163 7.55 7.29 8.52
CA SER A 163 7.90 8.31 9.49
C SER A 163 8.38 9.62 8.82
N ILE A 164 9.00 9.53 7.64
CA ILE A 164 9.39 10.69 6.81
C ILE A 164 8.14 11.32 6.19
N VAL A 165 7.22 10.52 5.65
CA VAL A 165 5.92 10.97 5.13
C VAL A 165 5.21 11.90 6.13
N VAL A 166 5.19 11.54 7.42
CA VAL A 166 4.60 12.39 8.48
C VAL A 166 5.40 13.67 8.74
N SER A 167 6.74 13.60 8.72
CA SER A 167 7.57 14.78 9.05
C SER A 167 7.65 15.79 7.90
N THR A 168 7.54 15.34 6.66
CA THR A 168 7.53 16.20 5.46
C THR A 168 6.13 16.70 5.12
N ASN A 169 5.20 16.74 6.08
CA ASN A 169 3.82 17.19 5.85
C ASN A 169 3.15 16.47 4.66
N LEU A 170 3.39 15.16 4.55
CA LEU A 170 2.74 14.28 3.58
C LEU A 170 3.04 14.65 2.11
N VAL A 171 4.26 15.09 1.83
CA VAL A 171 4.77 15.34 0.47
C VAL A 171 4.51 14.13 -0.43
N ALA A 172 3.86 14.40 -1.57
CA ALA A 172 3.21 13.38 -2.39
C ALA A 172 4.15 12.32 -2.96
N TRP A 173 5.27 12.69 -3.57
CA TRP A 173 6.18 11.69 -4.14
C TRP A 173 6.70 10.69 -3.08
N ILE A 174 6.87 11.14 -1.82
CA ILE A 174 7.25 10.26 -0.70
C ILE A 174 6.10 9.31 -0.37
N VAL A 175 4.86 9.80 -0.38
CA VAL A 175 3.66 8.97 -0.21
C VAL A 175 3.54 7.95 -1.33
N THR A 176 3.81 8.32 -2.58
CA THR A 176 3.82 7.41 -3.73
C THR A 176 4.86 6.30 -3.56
N VAL A 177 6.11 6.65 -3.24
CA VAL A 177 7.17 5.67 -2.98
C VAL A 177 6.78 4.75 -1.81
N HIS A 178 6.20 5.31 -0.74
CA HIS A 178 5.71 4.54 0.40
C HIS A 178 4.61 3.55 -0.01
N MET A 179 3.65 3.97 -0.83
CA MET A 179 2.57 3.10 -1.30
C MET A 179 3.09 1.98 -2.22
N LEU A 180 3.96 2.31 -3.18
CA LEU A 180 4.54 1.31 -4.09
C LEU A 180 5.40 0.29 -3.34
N LEU A 181 6.17 0.74 -2.34
CA LEU A 181 6.93 -0.15 -1.47
C LEU A 181 6.02 -1.05 -0.62
N ALA A 182 4.89 -0.55 -0.12
CA ALA A 182 3.88 -1.39 0.54
C ALA A 182 3.34 -2.49 -0.40
N LEU A 183 3.05 -2.16 -1.65
CA LEU A 183 2.59 -3.15 -2.65
C LEU A 183 3.68 -4.18 -2.96
N ALA A 184 4.96 -3.78 -3.00
CA ALA A 184 6.07 -4.71 -3.16
C ALA A 184 6.20 -5.67 -1.96
N ILE A 185 6.07 -5.17 -0.73
CA ILE A 185 6.07 -5.99 0.50
C ILE A 185 4.91 -6.99 0.47
N LEU A 186 3.71 -6.54 0.08
CA LEU A 186 2.54 -7.38 -0.11
C LEU A 186 2.79 -8.46 -1.18
N ALA A 187 3.35 -8.09 -2.33
CA ALA A 187 3.67 -9.02 -3.41
C ALA A 187 4.65 -10.12 -2.94
N ILE A 188 5.67 -9.77 -2.14
CA ILE A 188 6.60 -10.77 -1.58
C ILE A 188 5.89 -11.73 -0.62
N CYS A 189 5.00 -11.23 0.24
CA CYS A 189 4.17 -12.09 1.10
C CYS A 189 3.30 -13.03 0.26
N VAL A 190 2.59 -12.51 -0.74
CA VAL A 190 1.73 -13.28 -1.65
C VAL A 190 2.54 -14.34 -2.42
N TYR A 191 3.73 -14.00 -2.91
CA TYR A 191 4.63 -14.92 -3.59
C TYR A 191 5.09 -16.05 -2.67
N THR A 192 5.64 -15.72 -1.51
CA THR A 192 6.16 -16.71 -0.57
C THR A 192 5.04 -17.62 -0.04
N TYR A 193 3.83 -17.08 0.16
CA TYR A 193 2.64 -17.87 0.49
C TYR A 193 2.24 -18.81 -0.65
N HIS A 194 2.18 -18.31 -1.90
CA HIS A 194 1.84 -19.09 -3.09
C HIS A 194 2.79 -20.28 -3.26
N VAL A 195 4.10 -20.03 -3.28
CA VAL A 195 5.13 -21.09 -3.41
C VAL A 195 5.01 -22.10 -2.27
N ALA A 196 4.84 -21.64 -1.03
CA ALA A 196 4.67 -22.52 0.12
C ALA A 196 3.42 -23.41 0.06
N ARG A 197 2.34 -22.95 -0.61
CA ARG A 197 1.05 -23.66 -0.74
C ARG A 197 1.03 -24.68 -1.87
N ILE A 198 1.78 -24.43 -2.94
CA ILE A 198 1.75 -25.24 -4.15
C ILE A 198 2.96 -26.16 -4.31
N SER A 199 4.00 -26.06 -3.47
CA SER A 199 5.11 -27.04 -3.46
C SER A 199 4.57 -28.47 -3.52
N GLY A 200 4.77 -29.14 -4.66
CA GLY A 200 4.34 -30.52 -4.90
C GLY A 200 2.96 -30.73 -5.52
N LYS A 201 2.28 -29.69 -6.04
CA LYS A 201 1.00 -29.83 -6.75
C LYS A 201 1.14 -29.52 -8.24
N ASN A 202 0.54 -30.37 -9.08
CA ASN A 202 0.48 -30.14 -10.53
C ASN A 202 -0.41 -28.93 -10.84
N THR A 203 0.13 -27.96 -11.57
CA THR A 203 -0.61 -26.79 -12.04
C THR A 203 -1.18 -27.05 -13.43
N SER A 204 -2.41 -26.61 -13.68
CA SER A 204 -2.98 -26.62 -15.04
C SER A 204 -2.19 -25.69 -15.96
N GLY A 205 -1.82 -26.18 -17.14
CA GLY A 205 -1.15 -25.38 -18.16
C GLY A 205 -2.02 -24.20 -18.61
N SER A 206 -1.40 -23.06 -18.90
CA SER A 206 -2.08 -21.86 -19.44
C SER A 206 -1.51 -21.46 -20.79
N SER A 207 -2.31 -20.82 -21.64
CA SER A 207 -1.79 -20.26 -22.89
C SER A 207 -0.86 -19.06 -22.63
N PRO A 208 0.20 -18.86 -23.44
CA PRO A 208 1.10 -17.72 -23.30
C PRO A 208 0.37 -16.36 -23.38
N LEU A 209 -0.71 -16.29 -24.16
CA LEU A 209 -1.53 -15.09 -24.31
C LEU A 209 -2.18 -14.66 -22.98
N VAL A 210 -2.73 -15.62 -22.21
CA VAL A 210 -3.34 -15.34 -20.90
C VAL A 210 -2.30 -14.80 -19.92
N TYR A 211 -1.11 -15.37 -19.92
CA TYR A 211 0.01 -14.90 -19.09
C TYR A 211 0.43 -13.47 -19.46
N ILE A 212 0.64 -13.18 -20.75
CA ILE A 212 1.05 -11.84 -21.22
C ILE A 212 0.00 -10.79 -20.89
N ILE A 213 -1.29 -11.09 -21.12
CA ILE A 213 -2.38 -10.16 -20.79
C ILE A 213 -2.47 -9.95 -19.28
N THR A 214 -2.27 -10.98 -18.46
CA THR A 214 -2.23 -10.83 -16.98
C THR A 214 -1.06 -9.94 -16.55
N LEU A 215 0.12 -10.12 -17.13
CA LEU A 215 1.29 -9.29 -16.86
C LEU A 215 1.05 -7.83 -17.26
N ALA A 216 0.47 -7.59 -18.43
CA ALA A 216 0.09 -6.27 -18.89
C ALA A 216 -0.97 -5.63 -17.96
N ALA A 217 -2.01 -6.38 -17.58
CA ALA A 217 -3.05 -5.92 -16.67
C ALA A 217 -2.47 -5.52 -15.31
N LEU A 218 -1.56 -6.32 -14.75
CA LEU A 218 -0.88 -6.02 -13.48
C LEU A 218 -0.01 -4.76 -13.60
N PHE A 219 0.76 -4.64 -14.68
CA PHE A 219 1.62 -3.48 -14.93
C PHE A 219 0.79 -2.19 -15.05
N VAL A 220 -0.24 -2.19 -15.92
CA VAL A 220 -1.12 -1.03 -16.12
C VAL A 220 -1.90 -0.70 -14.84
N SER A 221 -2.34 -1.70 -14.07
CA SER A 221 -2.99 -1.46 -12.77
C SER A 221 -2.04 -0.83 -11.75
N THR A 222 -0.75 -1.19 -11.78
CA THR A 222 0.27 -0.58 -10.91
C THR A 222 0.54 0.87 -11.31
N LEU A 223 0.64 1.15 -12.62
CA LEU A 223 0.71 2.53 -13.13
C LEU A 223 -0.52 3.33 -12.71
N GLN A 224 -1.72 2.76 -12.83
CA GLN A 224 -2.95 3.41 -12.43
C GLN A 224 -2.95 3.82 -10.95
N ILE A 225 -2.40 2.99 -10.06
CA ILE A 225 -2.24 3.31 -8.65
C ILE A 225 -1.28 4.50 -8.47
N ALA A 226 -0.16 4.53 -9.19
CA ALA A 226 0.77 5.66 -9.15
C ALA A 226 0.11 6.97 -9.60
N PHE A 227 -0.56 6.97 -10.76
CA PHE A 227 -1.35 8.13 -11.22
C PHE A 227 -2.43 8.53 -10.21
N GLY A 228 -3.07 7.57 -9.54
CA GLY A 228 -4.03 7.85 -8.47
C GLY A 228 -3.42 8.62 -7.29
N THR A 229 -2.16 8.34 -6.93
CA THR A 229 -1.45 9.11 -5.90
C THR A 229 -1.13 10.55 -6.34
N GLU A 230 -0.85 10.77 -7.62
CA GLU A 230 -0.63 12.11 -8.19
C GLU A 230 -1.93 12.92 -8.31
N VAL A 231 -3.04 12.28 -8.68
CA VAL A 231 -4.36 12.93 -8.59
C VAL A 231 -4.60 13.42 -7.17
N ARG A 232 -4.29 12.59 -6.17
CA ARG A 232 -4.45 12.98 -4.78
C ARG A 232 -3.59 14.19 -4.41
N GLU A 233 -2.35 14.26 -4.89
CA GLU A 233 -1.48 15.43 -4.71
C GLU A 233 -2.11 16.71 -5.23
N LYS A 234 -2.61 16.69 -6.47
CA LYS A 234 -3.24 17.87 -7.07
C LYS A 234 -4.49 18.29 -6.30
N ILE A 235 -5.29 17.33 -5.87
CA ILE A 235 -6.45 17.59 -5.02
C ILE A 235 -6.04 18.25 -3.69
N ASP A 236 -4.97 17.78 -3.05
CA ASP A 236 -4.47 18.38 -1.81
C ASP A 236 -3.93 19.81 -2.04
N ALA A 237 -3.24 20.05 -3.16
CA ALA A 237 -2.76 21.38 -3.53
C ALA A 237 -3.93 22.36 -3.77
N VAL A 238 -4.97 21.90 -4.47
CA VAL A 238 -6.20 22.67 -4.71
C VAL A 238 -6.95 22.93 -3.40
N ALA A 239 -7.07 21.92 -2.54
CA ALA A 239 -7.70 22.06 -1.23
C ALA A 239 -6.99 23.12 -0.37
N ASN A 240 -5.66 23.14 -0.38
CA ASN A 240 -4.87 24.15 0.33
C ASN A 240 -5.07 25.56 -0.26
N HIS A 241 -5.14 25.69 -1.59
CA HIS A 241 -5.42 26.96 -2.25
C HIS A 241 -6.78 27.55 -1.86
N PHE A 242 -7.81 26.71 -1.76
CA PHE A 242 -9.15 27.11 -1.34
C PHE A 242 -9.40 27.07 0.18
N GLN A 243 -8.35 26.90 1.01
CA GLN A 243 -8.46 26.78 2.48
C GLN A 243 -9.49 25.73 2.93
N GLY A 244 -9.63 24.64 2.17
CA GLY A 244 -10.60 23.57 2.45
C GLY A 244 -12.04 23.82 1.96
N GLY A 245 -12.33 25.00 1.42
CA GLY A 245 -13.62 25.37 0.82
C GLY A 245 -13.84 24.81 -0.59
N TYR A 246 -15.04 24.99 -1.14
CA TYR A 246 -15.37 24.66 -2.55
C TYR A 246 -15.03 23.22 -2.98
N ARG A 247 -15.26 22.23 -2.11
CA ARG A 247 -14.88 20.81 -2.36
C ARG A 247 -15.42 20.22 -3.67
N LYS A 248 -16.55 20.71 -4.17
CA LYS A 248 -17.14 20.25 -5.43
C LYS A 248 -16.27 20.61 -6.65
N ASP A 249 -15.49 21.68 -6.54
CA ASP A 249 -14.68 22.22 -7.64
C ASP A 249 -13.26 21.63 -7.68
N TRP A 250 -12.86 20.88 -6.64
CA TRP A 250 -11.48 20.40 -6.51
C TRP A 250 -11.04 19.53 -7.68
N ILE A 251 -11.94 18.67 -8.17
CA ILE A 251 -11.64 17.72 -9.25
C ILE A 251 -11.58 18.43 -10.60
N ALA A 252 -12.45 19.42 -10.81
CA ALA A 252 -12.38 20.27 -12.00
C ALA A 252 -11.05 21.03 -12.08
N ASN A 253 -10.46 21.38 -10.93
CA ASN A 253 -9.18 22.07 -10.83
C ASN A 253 -7.97 21.12 -10.72
N ALA A 254 -8.16 19.80 -10.71
CA ALA A 254 -7.06 18.84 -10.68
C ALA A 254 -6.30 18.79 -12.02
N GLY A 255 -6.93 19.26 -13.11
CA GLY A 255 -6.32 19.34 -14.44
C GLY A 255 -6.20 17.99 -15.15
N GLU A 256 -5.22 17.88 -16.05
CA GLU A 256 -5.03 16.73 -16.95
C GLU A 256 -4.71 15.43 -16.23
N ILE A 257 -4.10 15.47 -15.04
CA ILE A 257 -3.73 14.25 -14.30
C ILE A 257 -4.96 13.39 -13.96
N PHE A 258 -6.09 14.04 -13.68
CA PHE A 258 -7.35 13.32 -13.43
C PHE A 258 -7.86 12.63 -14.68
N GLN A 259 -7.73 13.27 -15.84
CA GLN A 259 -8.10 12.68 -17.13
C GLN A 259 -7.22 11.48 -17.45
N HIS A 260 -5.89 11.60 -17.29
CA HIS A 260 -4.96 10.48 -17.47
C HIS A 260 -5.26 9.31 -16.54
N HIS A 261 -5.53 9.57 -15.26
CA HIS A 261 -5.97 8.54 -14.32
C HIS A 261 -7.26 7.85 -14.80
N ARG A 262 -8.27 8.60 -15.28
CA ARG A 262 -9.51 8.00 -15.79
C ARG A 262 -9.26 7.15 -17.04
N ASP A 263 -8.45 7.63 -17.97
CA ASP A 263 -8.23 6.97 -19.26
C ASP A 263 -7.40 5.67 -19.08
N ILE A 264 -6.41 5.68 -18.18
CA ILE A 264 -5.70 4.46 -17.78
C ILE A 264 -6.66 3.50 -17.03
N ALA A 265 -7.62 3.99 -16.24
CA ALA A 265 -8.64 3.14 -15.60
C ALA A 265 -9.49 2.38 -16.63
N ILE A 266 -9.83 3.02 -17.75
CA ILE A 266 -10.56 2.40 -18.86
C ILE A 266 -9.71 1.29 -19.48
N LEU A 267 -8.40 1.52 -19.68
CA LEU A 267 -7.49 0.49 -20.16
C LEU A 267 -7.39 -0.68 -19.19
N VAL A 268 -7.31 -0.43 -17.88
CA VAL A 268 -7.36 -1.48 -16.84
C VAL A 268 -8.65 -2.31 -16.99
N LEU A 269 -9.80 -1.67 -17.16
CA LEU A 269 -11.08 -2.37 -17.34
C LEU A 269 -11.07 -3.25 -18.60
N ILE A 270 -10.64 -2.70 -19.75
CA ILE A 270 -10.56 -3.44 -21.02
C ILE A 270 -9.68 -4.68 -20.88
N LEU A 271 -8.48 -4.53 -20.30
CA LEU A 271 -7.56 -5.66 -20.09
C LEU A 271 -8.16 -6.72 -19.17
N ASN A 272 -8.87 -6.33 -18.10
CA ASN A 272 -9.50 -7.27 -17.19
C ASN A 272 -10.77 -7.93 -17.77
N VAL A 273 -11.51 -7.25 -18.64
CA VAL A 273 -12.62 -7.86 -19.40
C VAL A 273 -12.07 -8.91 -20.37
N ALA A 274 -11.02 -8.57 -21.12
CA ALA A 274 -10.35 -9.51 -22.03
C ALA A 274 -9.84 -10.74 -21.24
N LEU A 275 -9.18 -10.51 -20.09
CA LEU A 275 -8.71 -11.57 -19.22
C LEU A 275 -9.86 -12.43 -18.67
N PHE A 276 -10.97 -11.82 -18.25
CA PHE A 276 -12.16 -12.54 -17.79
C PHE A 276 -12.71 -13.48 -18.86
N VAL A 277 -12.81 -13.02 -20.11
CA VAL A 277 -13.27 -13.85 -21.23
C VAL A 277 -12.30 -15.00 -21.50
N LEU A 278 -11.00 -14.74 -21.53
CA LEU A 278 -9.99 -15.76 -21.78
C LEU A 278 -9.95 -16.83 -20.67
N ILE A 279 -10.01 -16.42 -19.41
CA ILE A 279 -10.05 -17.34 -18.27
C ILE A 279 -11.33 -18.19 -18.31
N ARG A 280 -12.49 -17.57 -18.59
CA ARG A 280 -13.77 -18.29 -18.67
C ARG A 280 -13.82 -19.31 -19.81
N ARG A 281 -13.09 -19.07 -20.90
CA ARG A 281 -12.97 -20.02 -22.03
C ARG A 281 -11.95 -21.13 -21.77
N GLY A 282 -10.86 -20.82 -21.05
CA GLY A 282 -9.73 -21.73 -20.85
C GLY A 282 -9.78 -22.57 -19.56
N PHE A 283 -10.58 -22.18 -18.56
CA PHE A 283 -10.58 -22.81 -17.25
C PHE A 283 -12.01 -23.16 -16.78
N ASN A 284 -12.11 -24.19 -15.92
CA ASN A 284 -13.38 -24.59 -15.32
C ASN A 284 -13.94 -23.47 -14.40
N ARG A 285 -15.28 -23.35 -14.31
CA ARG A 285 -15.96 -22.41 -13.40
C ARG A 285 -15.51 -22.48 -11.94
N HIS A 286 -15.11 -23.68 -11.50
CA HIS A 286 -14.66 -23.95 -10.12
C HIS A 286 -13.15 -23.85 -9.94
N SER A 287 -12.40 -23.48 -10.99
CA SER A 287 -10.96 -23.27 -10.92
C SER A 287 -10.62 -22.05 -10.06
N ILE A 288 -9.44 -22.07 -9.44
CA ILE A 288 -8.93 -20.92 -8.69
C ILE A 288 -8.76 -19.70 -9.60
N GLN A 289 -8.39 -19.90 -10.87
CA GLN A 289 -8.25 -18.83 -11.85
C GLN A 289 -9.57 -18.11 -12.09
N GLN A 290 -10.67 -18.84 -12.30
CA GLN A 290 -11.99 -18.24 -12.50
C GLN A 290 -12.51 -17.55 -11.22
N GLN A 291 -12.25 -18.12 -10.03
CA GLN A 291 -12.63 -17.50 -8.76
C GLN A 291 -11.90 -16.18 -8.53
N LEU A 292 -10.57 -16.16 -8.73
CA LEU A 292 -9.76 -14.94 -8.65
C LEU A 292 -10.23 -13.90 -9.65
N MET A 293 -10.50 -14.30 -10.88
CA MET A 293 -10.96 -13.37 -11.91
C MET A 293 -12.35 -12.80 -11.61
N SER A 294 -13.26 -13.62 -11.05
CA SER A 294 -14.58 -13.14 -10.61
C SER A 294 -14.48 -12.18 -9.43
N PHE A 295 -13.60 -12.48 -8.46
CA PHE A 295 -13.29 -11.59 -7.35
C PHE A 295 -12.69 -10.26 -7.84
N THR A 296 -11.68 -10.32 -8.71
CA THR A 296 -11.05 -9.13 -9.31
C THR A 296 -12.07 -8.27 -10.05
N PHE A 297 -12.97 -8.89 -10.81
CA PHE A 297 -14.01 -8.15 -11.54
C PHE A 297 -14.98 -7.44 -10.58
N LEU A 298 -15.42 -8.11 -9.51
CA LEU A 298 -16.22 -7.49 -8.46
C LEU A 298 -15.48 -6.30 -7.82
N MET A 299 -14.19 -6.47 -7.49
CA MET A 299 -13.39 -5.38 -6.92
C MET A 299 -13.24 -4.20 -7.90
N ILE A 300 -13.07 -4.45 -9.20
CA ILE A 300 -13.03 -3.39 -10.23
C ILE A 300 -14.37 -2.66 -10.30
N THR A 301 -15.51 -3.37 -10.23
CA THR A 301 -16.82 -2.73 -10.19
C THR A 301 -16.95 -1.79 -8.98
N LEU A 302 -16.58 -2.27 -7.79
CA LEU A 302 -16.57 -1.44 -6.58
C LEU A 302 -15.57 -0.27 -6.68
N GLN A 303 -14.46 -0.47 -7.38
CA GLN A 303 -13.46 0.57 -7.60
C GLN A 303 -13.98 1.68 -8.51
N ILE A 304 -14.68 1.34 -9.58
CA ILE A 304 -15.35 2.30 -10.45
C ILE A 304 -16.43 3.06 -9.67
N VAL A 305 -17.27 2.35 -8.91
CA VAL A 305 -18.30 2.98 -8.07
C VAL A 305 -17.69 3.96 -7.08
N THR A 306 -16.65 3.57 -6.33
CA THR A 306 -15.98 4.47 -5.40
C THR A 306 -15.30 5.64 -6.12
N GLY A 307 -14.71 5.44 -7.30
CA GLY A 307 -14.16 6.52 -8.12
C GLY A 307 -15.20 7.54 -8.59
N ILE A 308 -16.41 7.07 -8.96
CA ILE A 308 -17.56 7.92 -9.29
C ILE A 308 -18.00 8.69 -8.05
N LEU A 309 -18.14 8.03 -6.89
CA LEU A 309 -18.51 8.70 -5.63
C LEU A 309 -17.49 9.79 -5.27
N LEU A 310 -16.19 9.53 -5.47
CA LEU A 310 -15.15 10.55 -5.29
C LEU A 310 -15.33 11.75 -6.21
N SER A 311 -15.70 11.49 -7.47
CA SER A 311 -15.92 12.49 -8.51
C SER A 311 -17.13 13.39 -8.27
N TYR A 312 -18.24 12.83 -7.77
CA TYR A 312 -19.52 13.55 -7.69
C TYR A 312 -19.93 13.96 -6.28
N LEU A 313 -19.41 13.31 -5.24
CA LEU A 313 -19.80 13.56 -3.83
C LEU A 313 -18.76 14.32 -3.02
N ALA A 314 -17.97 15.17 -3.68
CA ALA A 314 -16.98 16.03 -3.02
C ALA A 314 -15.95 15.25 -2.18
N LEU A 315 -15.41 14.15 -2.74
CA LEU A 315 -14.33 13.34 -2.17
C LEU A 315 -14.62 12.85 -0.73
N PRO A 316 -15.69 12.06 -0.49
CA PRO A 316 -16.00 11.63 0.87
C PRO A 316 -14.86 10.75 1.45
N PRO A 317 -14.40 10.97 2.69
CA PRO A 317 -13.22 10.29 3.25
C PRO A 317 -13.30 8.77 3.22
N VAL A 318 -14.50 8.21 3.41
CA VAL A 318 -14.75 6.77 3.35
C VAL A 318 -14.52 6.22 1.94
N ALA A 319 -15.00 6.91 0.90
CA ALA A 319 -14.77 6.48 -0.48
C ALA A 319 -13.29 6.56 -0.85
N GLN A 320 -12.54 7.53 -0.31
CA GLN A 320 -11.09 7.63 -0.56
C GLN A 320 -10.36 6.41 0.01
N ALA A 321 -10.63 6.06 1.27
CA ALA A 321 -10.03 4.90 1.91
C ALA A 321 -10.43 3.58 1.24
N ALA A 322 -11.71 3.45 0.87
CA ALA A 322 -12.22 2.31 0.12
C ALA A 322 -11.53 2.16 -1.24
N HIS A 323 -11.38 3.27 -1.99
CA HIS A 323 -10.76 3.25 -3.32
C HIS A 323 -9.31 2.75 -3.28
N ILE A 324 -8.53 3.13 -2.25
CA ILE A 324 -7.13 2.69 -2.12
C ILE A 324 -7.04 1.19 -1.76
N VAL A 325 -7.85 0.70 -0.82
CA VAL A 325 -7.80 -0.72 -0.44
C VAL A 325 -8.33 -1.62 -1.56
N LEU A 326 -9.37 -1.20 -2.28
CA LEU A 326 -9.91 -1.94 -3.44
C LEU A 326 -8.88 -2.04 -4.57
N ALA A 327 -8.18 -0.96 -4.91
CA ALA A 327 -7.04 -1.00 -5.85
C ALA A 327 -5.98 -2.03 -5.41
N SER A 328 -5.65 -2.04 -4.12
CA SER A 328 -4.64 -2.95 -3.58
C SER A 328 -5.10 -4.41 -3.62
N LEU A 329 -6.39 -4.68 -3.38
CA LEU A 329 -6.98 -6.01 -3.51
C LEU A 329 -6.96 -6.51 -4.97
N ILE A 330 -7.26 -5.64 -5.93
CA ILE A 330 -7.13 -5.92 -7.36
C ILE A 330 -5.68 -6.32 -7.69
N PHE A 331 -4.70 -5.51 -7.26
CA PHE A 331 -3.28 -5.80 -7.44
C PHE A 331 -2.89 -7.16 -6.85
N GLY A 332 -3.27 -7.43 -5.59
CA GLY A 332 -2.96 -8.70 -4.93
C GLY A 332 -3.56 -9.92 -5.64
N ALA A 333 -4.82 -9.81 -6.08
CA ALA A 333 -5.50 -10.87 -6.81
C ALA A 333 -4.92 -11.11 -8.21
N GLN A 334 -4.62 -10.05 -8.96
CA GLN A 334 -3.95 -10.13 -10.26
C GLN A 334 -2.54 -10.71 -10.14
N PHE A 335 -1.77 -10.31 -9.12
CA PHE A 335 -0.44 -10.86 -8.89
C PHE A 335 -0.52 -12.35 -8.53
N TYR A 336 -1.43 -12.75 -7.65
CA TYR A 336 -1.62 -14.17 -7.32
C TYR A 336 -2.10 -14.98 -8.54
N LEU A 337 -2.96 -14.42 -9.40
CA LEU A 337 -3.35 -15.03 -10.67
C LEU A 337 -2.14 -15.23 -11.59
N LEU A 338 -1.29 -14.20 -11.75
CA LEU A 338 -0.05 -14.27 -12.54
C LEU A 338 0.83 -15.44 -12.08
N LEU A 339 1.00 -15.62 -10.77
CA LEU A 339 1.81 -16.71 -10.21
C LEU A 339 1.22 -18.10 -10.50
N ASN A 340 -0.11 -18.23 -10.48
CA ASN A 340 -0.78 -19.48 -10.85
C ASN A 340 -0.62 -19.81 -12.35
N LEU A 341 -0.51 -18.80 -13.21
CA LEU A 341 -0.34 -18.97 -14.65
C LEU A 341 1.13 -19.22 -15.04
N PHE A 342 2.09 -18.55 -14.40
CA PHE A 342 3.53 -18.69 -14.69
C PHE A 342 4.02 -20.13 -14.61
N GLN A 343 3.60 -20.88 -13.57
CA GLN A 343 3.96 -22.29 -13.45
C GLN A 343 3.35 -23.17 -14.56
N GLY A 344 2.16 -22.80 -15.03
CA GLY A 344 1.51 -23.50 -16.15
C GLY A 344 2.23 -23.31 -17.49
N VAL A 345 2.93 -22.19 -17.70
CA VAL A 345 3.74 -21.94 -18.91
C VAL A 345 5.06 -22.71 -18.86
N ASN A 346 5.76 -22.66 -17.72
CA ASN A 346 7.07 -23.29 -17.56
C ASN A 346 7.01 -24.81 -17.26
N GLY A 347 5.83 -25.35 -16.93
CA GLY A 347 5.60 -26.78 -16.73
C GLY A 347 5.72 -27.66 -17.99
N ARG A 348 6.17 -27.12 -19.13
CA ARG A 348 6.40 -27.88 -20.38
C ARG A 348 7.73 -28.65 -20.43
N GLU A 349 8.57 -28.62 -19.39
CA GLU A 349 9.92 -29.23 -19.44
C GLU A 349 10.18 -30.42 -18.51
N VAL A 350 9.18 -30.96 -17.80
CA VAL A 350 9.39 -32.15 -16.95
C VAL A 350 8.45 -33.29 -17.36
N SER A 351 8.53 -33.68 -18.62
CA SER A 351 8.15 -35.02 -19.08
C SER A 351 9.11 -35.44 -20.19
N ARG A 352 10.32 -35.83 -19.81
CA ARG A 352 11.18 -36.72 -20.60
C ARG A 352 11.74 -37.78 -19.68
#